data_AF-A0A365P945-F1
#
_entry.id   AF-A0A365P945-F1
#
_cell.length_a   1.000
_cell.length_b   1.000
_cell.length_c   1.000
_cell.angle_alpha   90.00
_cell.angle_beta   90.00
_cell.angle_gamma   90.00
#
_symmetry.space_group_name_H-M   'P 1'
#
loop_
_entity.id
_entity.type
_entity.pdbx_description
1 polymer ?
#
loop_
_entity_poly.entity_id
_entity_poly.type
_entity_poly.pdbx_seq_one_letter_code
_entity_poly.pdbx_strand_id
1 'polypeptide(L)'
;MSRETVVRTDAGDIVVRRHTAITVHRVGFAPTPWQWTDWAYAEDGRFDGRWDDPGGSWRTLYVGETRLACLLELLARFRPSSRVSDDLAEIEVDGEDEFPTIEAGTIPPDWCEVRCSGTAMMSGSFAVPGDHRSLAALRARFRMTALGLGLDDLDAAAIRDARPRTLTRGIASWLHGVTDVDDVPLDGIEFASRHGDDLTLWAIFERSRDGDVSAILAPRFDNAGLGTGDADLNRAMELLGLRWAD
;
A
#
# COMPACT_ATOMS: atom_id res chain seq x y z
N MET A 1 -15.17 -16.23 -2.42
CA MET A 1 -14.37 -17.34 -3.01
C MET A 1 -13.36 -16.72 -3.96
N SER A 2 -12.11 -17.15 -3.90
CA SER A 2 -11.06 -16.72 -4.82
C SER A 2 -10.81 -17.79 -5.89
N ARG A 3 -10.53 -17.38 -7.12
CA ARG A 3 -10.09 -18.25 -8.20
C ARG A 3 -8.75 -17.75 -8.71
N GLU A 4 -7.79 -18.66 -8.81
CA GLU A 4 -6.50 -18.36 -9.40
C GLU A 4 -6.50 -18.73 -10.89
N THR A 5 -5.92 -17.85 -11.71
CA THR A 5 -5.63 -18.08 -13.12
C THR A 5 -4.21 -17.62 -13.43
N VAL A 6 -3.69 -18.03 -14.58
CA VAL A 6 -2.40 -17.60 -15.09
C VAL A 6 -2.64 -16.88 -16.40
N VAL A 7 -2.12 -15.65 -16.49
CA VAL A 7 -2.09 -14.85 -17.71
C VAL A 7 -0.69 -14.93 -18.29
N ARG A 8 -0.58 -15.22 -19.58
CA ARG A 8 0.70 -15.25 -20.28
C ARG A 8 1.00 -13.89 -20.88
N THR A 9 2.14 -13.31 -20.51
CA THR A 9 2.65 -12.04 -21.05
C THR A 9 3.86 -12.28 -21.95
N ASP A 10 4.39 -11.21 -22.55
CA ASP A 10 5.67 -11.22 -23.26
C ASP A 10 6.86 -11.58 -22.34
N ALA A 11 6.76 -11.24 -21.06
CA ALA A 11 7.78 -11.51 -20.05
C ALA A 11 7.65 -12.89 -19.38
N GLY A 12 6.52 -13.58 -19.56
CA GLY A 12 6.21 -14.86 -18.90
C GLY A 12 4.85 -14.85 -18.21
N ASP A 13 4.67 -15.82 -17.31
CA ASP A 13 3.39 -16.05 -16.63
C ASP A 13 3.19 -15.10 -15.45
N ILE A 14 2.03 -14.46 -15.38
CA ILE A 14 1.57 -13.67 -14.23
C ILE A 14 0.39 -14.38 -13.60
N VAL A 15 0.50 -14.65 -12.30
CA VAL A 15 -0.61 -15.18 -11.51
C VAL A 15 -1.59 -14.07 -11.22
N VAL A 16 -2.86 -14.35 -11.50
CA VAL A 16 -3.99 -13.47 -11.23
C VAL A 16 -4.95 -14.17 -10.29
N ARG A 17 -5.35 -13.47 -9.23
CA ARG A 17 -6.36 -13.92 -8.28
C ARG A 17 -7.62 -13.10 -8.46
N ARG A 18 -8.72 -13.77 -8.80
CA ARG A 18 -10.03 -13.17 -8.93
C ARG A 18 -10.85 -13.40 -7.67
N HIS A 19 -11.41 -12.33 -7.12
CA HIS A 19 -12.30 -12.34 -5.98
C HIS A 19 -13.70 -11.93 -6.41
N THR A 20 -14.73 -12.62 -5.93
CA THR A 20 -16.13 -12.37 -6.34
C THR A 20 -17.00 -11.75 -5.24
N ALA A 21 -16.47 -11.63 -4.03
CA ALA A 21 -17.06 -10.98 -2.86
C ALA A 21 -16.15 -11.27 -1.65
N ILE A 22 -15.22 -10.38 -1.35
CA ILE A 22 -14.44 -10.41 -0.11
C ILE A 22 -14.58 -9.10 0.66
N THR A 23 -14.62 -9.18 1.98
CA THR A 23 -14.62 -8.00 2.82
C THR A 23 -13.20 -7.42 2.87
N VAL A 24 -13.10 -6.11 2.63
CA VAL A 24 -11.85 -5.36 2.74
C VAL A 24 -12.05 -4.13 3.61
N HIS A 25 -10.95 -3.69 4.19
CA HIS A 25 -10.90 -2.54 5.08
C HIS A 25 -9.99 -1.47 4.51
N ARG A 26 -10.27 -0.22 4.88
CA ARG A 26 -9.40 0.92 4.61
C ARG A 26 -9.39 1.84 5.82
N VAL A 27 -8.25 2.49 6.04
CA VAL A 27 -8.12 3.66 6.90
C VAL A 27 -7.67 4.81 6.01
N GLY A 28 -8.44 5.88 5.98
CA GLY A 28 -8.22 7.03 5.11
C GLY A 28 -8.70 8.32 5.76
N PHE A 29 -8.65 9.41 5.01
CA PHE A 29 -9.16 10.69 5.48
C PHE A 29 -10.69 10.73 5.48
N ALA A 30 -11.25 11.36 6.50
CA ALA A 30 -12.67 11.68 6.57
C ALA A 30 -13.06 12.74 5.51
N PRO A 31 -14.34 12.82 5.09
CA PRO A 31 -15.46 11.97 5.50
C PRO A 31 -15.51 10.61 4.79
N THR A 32 -14.92 10.48 3.61
CA THR A 32 -15.09 9.32 2.74
C THR A 32 -13.74 8.65 2.44
N PRO A 33 -13.37 7.57 3.16
CA PRO A 33 -12.05 6.98 3.01
C PRO A 33 -11.87 6.33 1.63
N TRP A 34 -12.95 6.12 0.87
CA TRP A 34 -12.97 5.43 -0.42
C TRP A 34 -12.73 6.29 -1.65
N GLN A 35 -12.87 7.61 -1.51
CA GLN A 35 -12.67 8.50 -2.65
C GLN A 35 -11.23 8.43 -3.11
N TRP A 36 -11.06 8.48 -4.43
CA TRP A 36 -9.74 8.66 -5.00
C TRP A 36 -9.12 9.95 -4.46
N THR A 37 -7.84 9.91 -4.09
CA THR A 37 -7.14 11.10 -3.63
C THR A 37 -7.15 12.18 -4.71
N ASP A 38 -7.44 13.41 -4.32
CA ASP A 38 -7.42 14.54 -5.24
C ASP A 38 -5.98 14.77 -5.76
N TRP A 39 -5.86 15.06 -7.05
CA TRP A 39 -4.58 15.40 -7.69
C TRP A 39 -3.93 16.64 -7.07
N ALA A 40 -4.69 17.50 -6.38
CA ALA A 40 -4.14 18.61 -5.61
C ALA A 40 -3.15 18.19 -4.51
N TYR A 41 -3.21 16.93 -4.06
CA TYR A 41 -2.27 16.36 -3.08
C TYR A 41 -1.10 15.60 -3.70
N ALA A 42 -1.00 15.59 -5.03
CA ALA A 42 0.10 14.95 -5.73
C ALA A 42 1.35 15.86 -5.72
N GLU A 43 2.51 15.28 -5.44
CA GLU A 43 3.80 15.97 -5.51
C GLU A 43 4.38 15.78 -6.92
N ASP A 44 4.64 16.88 -7.63
CA ASP A 44 5.05 16.87 -9.04
C ASP A 44 4.13 16.01 -9.93
N GLY A 45 2.83 16.04 -9.65
CA GLY A 45 1.79 15.27 -10.35
C GLY A 45 1.77 13.78 -10.03
N ARG A 46 2.47 13.33 -8.98
CA ARG A 46 2.55 11.91 -8.60
C ARG A 46 2.22 11.67 -7.13
N PHE A 47 1.69 10.48 -6.84
CA PHE A 47 1.52 9.98 -5.48
C PHE A 47 2.71 9.10 -5.07
N ASP A 48 2.93 8.97 -3.76
CA ASP A 48 4.16 8.41 -3.21
C ASP A 48 4.08 6.92 -2.82
N GLY A 49 2.96 6.24 -3.06
CA GLY A 49 2.73 4.84 -2.72
C GLY A 49 3.67 3.84 -3.41
N ARG A 50 3.74 2.62 -2.88
CA ARG A 50 4.63 1.55 -3.38
C ARG A 50 4.23 1.08 -4.79
N TRP A 51 2.93 1.00 -5.04
CA TRP A 51 2.33 0.50 -6.28
C TRP A 51 1.66 1.62 -7.09
N ASP A 52 2.06 2.88 -6.86
CA ASP A 52 1.50 4.03 -7.57
C ASP A 52 2.11 4.22 -8.96
N ASP A 53 1.38 4.91 -9.83
CA ASP A 53 1.86 5.19 -11.17
C ASP A 53 3.11 6.08 -11.14
N PRO A 54 4.24 5.67 -11.75
CA PRO A 54 5.39 6.53 -11.89
C PRO A 54 5.14 7.71 -12.85
N GLY A 55 4.11 7.63 -13.70
CA GLY A 55 3.74 8.67 -14.67
C GLY A 55 2.70 9.68 -14.19
N GLY A 56 2.05 9.47 -13.05
CA GLY A 56 0.97 10.34 -12.57
C GLY A 56 -0.31 10.32 -13.42
N SER A 57 -0.59 9.22 -14.12
CA SER A 57 -1.73 9.10 -15.04
C SER A 57 -2.96 8.43 -14.43
N TRP A 58 -2.80 7.69 -13.33
CA TRP A 58 -3.87 7.00 -12.62
C TRP A 58 -3.55 6.93 -11.13
N ARG A 59 -4.60 6.80 -10.31
CA ARG A 59 -4.52 6.73 -8.85
C ARG A 59 -4.58 5.30 -8.34
N THR A 60 -4.15 5.12 -7.09
CA THR A 60 -4.17 3.82 -6.41
C THR A 60 -4.89 3.93 -5.07
N LEU A 61 -5.74 2.95 -4.77
CA LEU A 61 -6.39 2.81 -3.47
C LEU A 61 -5.85 1.58 -2.76
N TYR A 62 -5.27 1.78 -1.58
CA TYR A 62 -4.79 0.69 -0.73
C TYR A 62 -5.89 0.22 0.23
N VAL A 63 -6.12 -1.08 0.26
CA VAL A 63 -7.06 -1.75 1.17
C VAL A 63 -6.41 -3.01 1.74
N GLY A 64 -6.93 -3.51 2.86
CA GLY A 64 -6.42 -4.71 3.52
C GLY A 64 -7.51 -5.69 3.90
N GLU A 65 -7.10 -6.95 4.11
CA GLU A 65 -8.02 -8.02 4.51
C GLU A 65 -8.55 -7.81 5.92
N THR A 66 -7.75 -7.15 6.76
CA THR A 66 -8.14 -6.72 8.09
C THR A 66 -7.84 -5.24 8.27
N ARG A 67 -8.57 -4.60 9.18
CA ARG A 67 -8.29 -3.23 9.59
C ARG A 67 -6.92 -3.12 10.28
N LEU A 68 -6.52 -4.13 11.04
CA LEU A 68 -5.18 -4.24 11.63
C LEU A 68 -4.08 -4.17 10.55
N ALA A 69 -4.20 -4.92 9.45
CA ALA A 69 -3.22 -4.88 8.35
C ALA A 69 -3.08 -3.47 7.75
N CYS A 70 -4.20 -2.75 7.59
CA CYS A 70 -4.20 -1.37 7.10
C CYS A 70 -3.45 -0.44 8.05
N LEU A 71 -3.71 -0.58 9.36
CA LEU A 71 -3.11 0.26 10.39
C LEU A 71 -1.60 -0.02 10.53
N LEU A 72 -1.16 -1.27 10.43
CA LEU A 72 0.26 -1.61 10.47
C LEU A 72 1.06 -0.91 9.36
N GLU A 73 0.58 -0.93 8.11
CA GLU A 73 1.27 -0.20 7.02
C GLU A 73 1.22 1.32 7.21
N LEU A 74 0.08 1.86 7.65
CA LEU A 74 -0.08 3.30 7.84
C LEU A 74 0.82 3.85 8.95
N LEU A 75 0.97 3.09 10.03
CA LEU A 75 1.72 3.49 11.22
C LEU A 75 3.20 3.13 11.15
N ALA A 76 3.62 2.29 10.19
CA ALA A 76 5.01 1.84 10.05
C ALA A 76 6.03 2.99 9.98
N ARG A 77 5.63 4.16 9.45
CA ARG A 77 6.48 5.37 9.38
C ARG A 77 6.82 5.98 10.74
N PHE A 78 6.04 5.69 11.78
CA PHE A 78 6.28 6.19 13.15
C PHE A 78 7.14 5.22 13.97
N ARG A 79 7.41 4.02 13.46
CA ARG A 79 8.20 3.00 14.16
C ARG A 79 9.55 3.59 14.58
N PRO A 80 9.95 3.44 15.85
CA PRO A 80 11.30 3.80 16.27
C PRO A 80 12.31 3.08 15.39
N SER A 81 13.22 3.82 14.78
CA SER A 81 14.31 3.22 14.01
C SER A 81 15.61 3.53 14.72
N SER A 82 16.35 2.47 15.10
CA SER A 82 17.64 2.58 15.77
C SER A 82 18.67 3.37 14.95
N ARG A 83 18.59 3.29 13.62
CA ARG A 83 19.47 4.03 12.72
C ARG A 83 19.28 5.55 12.75
N VAL A 84 18.06 6.02 12.99
CA VAL A 84 17.78 7.48 13.08
C VAL A 84 18.04 7.98 14.49
N SER A 85 17.81 7.16 15.53
CA SER A 85 18.14 7.55 16.91
C SER A 85 19.65 7.64 17.17
N ASP A 86 20.45 6.77 16.54
CA ASP A 86 21.90 6.78 16.69
C ASP A 86 22.53 7.96 15.90
N ASP A 87 22.06 8.25 14.68
CA ASP A 87 22.54 9.39 13.87
C ASP A 87 22.10 10.76 14.44
N LEU A 88 20.95 10.84 15.13
CA LEU A 88 20.47 12.08 15.78
C LEU A 88 21.14 12.35 17.13
N ALA A 89 21.65 11.32 17.81
CA ALA A 89 22.37 11.49 19.08
C ALA A 89 23.77 12.09 18.91
N GLU A 90 24.33 12.06 17.69
CA GLU A 90 25.65 12.62 17.35
C GLU A 90 25.58 14.07 16.82
N ILE A 91 24.39 14.65 16.64
CA ILE A 91 24.23 16.03 16.16
C ILE A 91 24.03 16.96 17.37
N GLU A 92 25.07 17.73 17.73
CA GLU A 92 24.92 18.91 18.60
C GLU A 92 24.05 19.95 17.88
N VAL A 93 22.82 20.16 18.37
CA VAL A 93 21.91 21.18 17.85
C VAL A 93 22.29 22.54 18.45
N ASP A 94 23.13 23.28 17.74
CA ASP A 94 23.35 24.70 18.00
C ASP A 94 22.18 25.51 17.40
N GLY A 95 21.23 25.90 18.26
CA GLY A 95 20.37 27.05 18.00
C GLY A 95 18.92 26.76 17.57
N GLU A 96 18.01 27.33 18.36
CA GLU A 96 16.67 27.86 18.06
C GLU A 96 16.07 27.62 16.66
N ASP A 97 15.64 26.40 16.34
CA ASP A 97 14.62 26.17 15.31
C ASP A 97 13.54 25.24 15.88
N GLU A 98 12.42 25.85 16.29
CA GLU A 98 11.27 25.22 16.95
C GLU A 98 10.33 24.58 15.91
N PHE A 99 10.80 23.54 15.23
CA PHE A 99 9.90 22.58 14.57
C PHE A 99 9.74 21.40 15.53
N PRO A 100 8.52 21.09 16.02
CA PRO A 100 8.35 19.98 16.95
C PRO A 100 8.73 18.68 16.24
N THR A 101 9.92 18.18 16.56
CA THR A 101 10.37 16.84 16.25
C THR A 101 9.43 15.90 17.01
N ILE A 102 8.43 15.34 16.31
CA ILE A 102 7.61 14.25 16.86
C ILE A 102 8.60 13.19 17.34
N GLU A 103 8.60 12.93 18.65
CA GLU A 103 9.51 11.95 19.23
C GLU A 103 9.30 10.61 18.52
N ALA A 104 10.40 10.00 18.06
CA ALA A 104 10.31 8.73 17.36
C ALA A 104 9.54 7.71 18.21
N GLY A 105 8.59 7.01 17.61
CA GLY A 105 7.71 6.11 18.34
C GLY A 105 6.47 6.74 18.96
N THR A 106 6.22 8.04 18.77
CA THR A 106 5.00 8.70 19.27
C THR A 106 4.03 9.05 18.14
N ILE A 107 2.72 9.00 18.45
CA ILE A 107 1.65 9.49 17.59
C ILE A 107 0.87 10.55 18.39
N PRO A 108 0.65 11.76 17.85
CA PRO A 108 -0.18 12.74 18.52
C PRO A 108 -1.66 12.31 18.50
N PRO A 109 -2.44 12.52 19.57
CA PRO A 109 -3.85 12.11 19.61
C PRO A 109 -4.71 12.68 18.47
N ASP A 110 -4.40 13.89 18.01
CA ASP A 110 -5.07 14.58 16.91
C ASP A 110 -4.90 13.89 15.54
N TRP A 111 -3.94 12.97 15.42
CA TRP A 111 -3.75 12.13 14.23
C TRP A 111 -5.04 11.38 13.84
N CYS A 112 -5.86 11.05 14.84
CA CYS A 112 -7.14 10.39 14.66
C CYS A 112 -8.23 11.31 14.07
N GLU A 113 -8.20 12.61 14.35
CA GLU A 113 -9.31 13.53 14.10
C GLU A 113 -9.69 13.65 12.61
N VAL A 114 -8.70 13.55 11.75
CA VAL A 114 -8.87 13.66 10.29
C VAL A 114 -9.09 12.31 9.60
N ARG A 115 -9.12 11.20 10.35
CA ARG A 115 -9.15 9.84 9.79
C ARG A 115 -10.41 9.08 10.18
N CYS A 116 -10.90 8.29 9.22
CA CYS A 116 -11.95 7.30 9.45
C CYS A 116 -11.54 5.95 8.88
N SER A 117 -12.27 4.92 9.28
CA SER A 117 -12.16 3.59 8.69
C SER A 117 -13.37 3.31 7.82
N GLY A 118 -13.18 2.55 6.75
CA GLY A 118 -14.25 2.00 5.95
C GLY A 118 -14.14 0.48 5.87
N THR A 119 -15.29 -0.18 5.72
CA THR A 119 -15.39 -1.57 5.25
C THR A 119 -16.15 -1.64 3.94
N ALA A 120 -15.69 -2.45 2.98
CA ALA A 120 -16.37 -2.63 1.70
C ALA A 120 -16.36 -4.09 1.28
N MET A 121 -17.29 -4.46 0.39
CA MET A 121 -17.19 -5.70 -0.37
C MET A 121 -16.42 -5.42 -1.66
N MET A 122 -15.41 -6.25 -1.95
CA MET A 122 -14.55 -6.14 -3.13
C MET A 122 -14.71 -7.34 -4.06
N SER A 123 -14.83 -7.04 -5.36
CA SER A 123 -14.89 -8.04 -6.43
C SER A 123 -14.05 -7.62 -7.63
N GLY A 124 -12.91 -8.27 -7.86
CA GLY A 124 -11.99 -7.90 -8.94
C GLY A 124 -10.89 -8.93 -9.19
N SER A 125 -10.09 -8.71 -10.23
CA SER A 125 -8.95 -9.52 -10.67
C SER A 125 -7.62 -8.84 -10.34
N PHE A 126 -6.76 -9.47 -9.55
CA PHE A 126 -5.53 -8.86 -9.05
C PHE A 126 -4.30 -9.66 -9.45
N ALA A 127 -3.27 -9.00 -9.98
CA ALA A 127 -1.96 -9.64 -10.16
C ALA A 127 -1.36 -9.98 -8.79
N VAL A 128 -0.61 -11.08 -8.71
CA VAL A 128 0.09 -11.53 -7.50
C VAL A 128 1.61 -11.53 -7.75
N PRO A 129 2.30 -10.37 -7.66
CA PRO A 129 3.73 -10.26 -7.97
C PRO A 129 4.64 -11.16 -7.14
N GLY A 130 4.23 -11.49 -5.91
CA GLY A 130 4.99 -12.34 -5.00
C GLY A 130 4.89 -13.84 -5.28
N ASP A 131 4.00 -14.28 -6.19
CA ASP A 131 3.94 -15.70 -6.58
C ASP A 131 5.19 -16.09 -7.38
N HIS A 132 5.73 -17.28 -7.14
CA HIS A 132 6.93 -17.78 -7.82
C HIS A 132 6.86 -17.76 -9.35
N ARG A 133 5.67 -17.97 -9.96
CA ARG A 133 5.48 -17.86 -11.42
C ARG A 133 5.57 -16.41 -11.87
N SER A 134 4.88 -15.52 -11.16
CA SER A 134 4.94 -14.07 -11.40
C SER A 134 6.37 -13.55 -11.24
N LEU A 135 7.09 -13.99 -10.20
CA LEU A 135 8.48 -13.62 -9.95
C LEU A 135 9.39 -14.00 -11.11
N ALA A 136 9.18 -15.16 -11.76
CA ALA A 136 9.97 -15.54 -12.92
C ALA A 136 9.78 -14.53 -14.09
N ALA A 137 8.53 -14.13 -14.36
CA ALA A 137 8.23 -13.14 -15.39
C ALA A 137 8.75 -11.74 -15.04
N LEU A 138 8.52 -11.30 -13.81
CA LEU A 138 9.00 -10.02 -13.31
C LEU A 138 10.53 -9.96 -13.32
N ARG A 139 11.21 -11.06 -12.99
CA ARG A 139 12.66 -11.13 -13.02
C ARG A 139 13.18 -11.06 -14.45
N ALA A 140 12.55 -11.75 -15.40
CA ALA A 140 12.91 -11.65 -16.81
C ALA A 140 12.82 -10.19 -17.33
N ARG A 141 11.81 -9.45 -16.87
CA ARG A 141 11.56 -8.07 -17.32
C ARG A 141 12.33 -6.99 -16.56
N PHE A 142 12.39 -7.07 -15.24
CA PHE A 142 12.81 -5.97 -14.36
C PHE A 142 14.11 -6.24 -13.60
N ARG A 143 14.79 -7.38 -13.81
CA ARG A 143 16.03 -7.68 -13.10
C ARG A 143 17.10 -6.60 -13.28
N MET A 144 17.29 -6.08 -14.50
CA MET A 144 18.27 -5.01 -14.71
C MET A 144 17.90 -3.72 -13.99
N THR A 145 16.61 -3.41 -13.87
CA THR A 145 16.11 -2.29 -13.06
C THR A 145 16.39 -2.53 -11.58
N ALA A 146 16.15 -3.73 -11.06
CA ALA A 146 16.44 -4.09 -9.67
C ALA A 146 17.95 -3.95 -9.35
N LEU A 147 18.82 -4.48 -10.20
CA LEU A 147 20.28 -4.34 -10.06
C LEU A 147 20.72 -2.87 -10.11
N GLY A 148 20.19 -2.08 -11.04
CA GLY A 148 20.49 -0.65 -11.14
C GLY A 148 20.04 0.16 -9.92
N LEU A 149 19.11 -0.38 -9.14
CA LEU A 149 18.61 0.18 -7.89
C LEU A 149 19.35 -0.34 -6.65
N GLY A 150 20.39 -1.17 -6.83
CA GLY A 150 21.22 -1.70 -5.75
C GLY A 150 20.67 -2.95 -5.07
N LEU A 151 19.66 -3.60 -5.63
CA LEU A 151 19.15 -4.89 -5.14
C LEU A 151 19.99 -6.03 -5.74
N ASP A 152 20.14 -7.13 -5.00
CA ASP A 152 20.95 -8.29 -5.44
C ASP A 152 20.29 -9.07 -6.60
N ASP A 153 18.96 -9.19 -6.58
CA ASP A 153 18.16 -9.76 -7.66
C ASP A 153 16.71 -9.25 -7.56
N LEU A 154 15.83 -9.71 -8.46
CA LEU A 154 14.39 -9.56 -8.31
C LEU A 154 13.78 -10.87 -7.81
N ASP A 155 13.44 -10.88 -6.52
CA ASP A 155 12.84 -12.00 -5.81
C ASP A 155 11.71 -11.55 -4.88
N ALA A 156 11.21 -12.46 -4.03
CA ALA A 156 10.13 -12.14 -3.10
C ALA A 156 10.52 -11.06 -2.08
N ALA A 157 11.80 -10.92 -1.72
CA ALA A 157 12.27 -9.89 -0.81
C ALA A 157 12.23 -8.52 -1.52
N ALA A 158 12.71 -8.44 -2.76
CA ALA A 158 12.64 -7.22 -3.57
C ALA A 158 11.20 -6.73 -3.79
N ILE A 159 10.22 -7.63 -3.95
CA ILE A 159 8.81 -7.28 -4.08
C ILE A 159 8.21 -6.74 -2.77
N ARG A 160 8.71 -7.21 -1.62
CA ARG A 160 8.23 -6.79 -0.30
C ARG A 160 8.92 -5.53 0.21
N ASP A 161 10.14 -5.27 -0.26
CA ASP A 161 10.88 -4.09 0.14
C ASP A 161 10.07 -2.83 -0.17
N ALA A 162 10.07 -1.92 0.80
CA ALA A 162 9.42 -0.63 0.71
C ALA A 162 10.20 0.35 -0.15
N ARG A 163 11.50 0.12 -0.29
CA ARG A 163 12.43 0.99 -1.02
C ARG A 163 13.41 0.12 -1.82
N PRO A 164 13.77 0.53 -3.03
CA PRO A 164 13.31 1.73 -3.73
C PRO A 164 11.95 1.52 -4.41
N ARG A 165 11.05 2.50 -4.26
CA ARG A 165 9.70 2.47 -4.85
C ARG A 165 9.70 2.46 -6.38
N THR A 166 10.79 2.89 -7.01
CA THR A 166 10.95 2.88 -8.47
C THR A 166 10.68 1.50 -9.08
N LEU A 167 11.13 0.43 -8.42
CA LEU A 167 10.92 -0.94 -8.92
C LEU A 167 9.44 -1.30 -8.92
N THR A 168 8.78 -1.21 -7.76
CA THR A 168 7.38 -1.61 -7.59
C THR A 168 6.43 -0.73 -8.38
N ARG A 169 6.70 0.57 -8.53
CA ARG A 169 5.94 1.47 -9.40
C ARG A 169 6.08 1.11 -10.89
N GLY A 170 7.29 0.76 -11.34
CA GLY A 170 7.52 0.27 -12.69
C GLY A 170 6.75 -1.03 -12.97
N ILE A 171 6.75 -1.95 -12.00
CA ILE A 171 5.95 -3.18 -12.05
C ILE A 171 4.45 -2.86 -12.09
N ALA A 172 3.96 -1.95 -11.25
CA ALA A 172 2.55 -1.55 -11.22
C ALA A 172 2.10 -0.95 -12.56
N SER A 173 2.88 -0.04 -13.13
CA SER A 173 2.60 0.58 -14.44
C SER A 173 2.51 -0.45 -15.55
N TRP A 174 3.39 -1.46 -15.55
CA TRP A 174 3.29 -2.56 -16.50
C TRP A 174 2.05 -3.43 -16.27
N LEU A 175 1.78 -3.84 -15.03
CA LEU A 175 0.62 -4.66 -14.68
C LEU A 175 -0.71 -3.94 -14.90
N HIS A 176 -0.75 -2.61 -14.81
CA HIS A 176 -1.90 -1.80 -15.16
C HIS A 176 -2.29 -1.97 -16.65
N GLY A 177 -1.34 -2.28 -17.53
CA GLY A 177 -1.58 -2.59 -18.94
C GLY A 177 -1.92 -4.05 -19.24
N VAL A 178 -1.87 -4.95 -18.25
CA VAL A 178 -2.17 -6.38 -18.44
C VAL A 178 -3.68 -6.62 -18.35
N THR A 179 -4.18 -7.54 -19.19
CA THR A 179 -5.56 -8.05 -19.16
C THR A 179 -5.61 -9.47 -18.60
N ASP A 180 -6.73 -9.85 -18.00
CA ASP A 180 -6.97 -11.22 -17.55
C ASP A 180 -7.32 -12.16 -18.72
N VAL A 181 -7.66 -13.42 -18.39
CA VAL A 181 -8.00 -14.44 -19.40
C VAL A 181 -9.27 -14.12 -20.20
N ASP A 182 -10.08 -13.17 -19.73
CA ASP A 182 -11.30 -12.69 -20.40
C ASP A 182 -11.02 -11.37 -21.17
N ASP A 183 -9.75 -10.99 -21.34
CA ASP A 183 -9.28 -9.73 -21.94
C ASP A 183 -9.75 -8.47 -21.21
N VAL A 184 -10.01 -8.58 -19.90
CA VAL A 184 -10.40 -7.46 -19.04
C VAL A 184 -9.18 -6.91 -18.32
N PRO A 185 -8.93 -5.58 -18.30
CA PRO A 185 -7.81 -5.00 -17.55
C PRO A 185 -7.85 -5.38 -16.07
N LEU A 186 -6.70 -5.74 -15.50
CA LEU A 186 -6.61 -6.13 -14.08
C LEU A 186 -7.06 -5.01 -13.13
N ASP A 187 -7.67 -5.32 -12.01
CA ASP A 187 -8.17 -4.30 -11.10
C ASP A 187 -7.10 -3.77 -10.12
N GLY A 188 -5.97 -4.46 -10.02
CA GLY A 188 -4.90 -4.05 -9.14
C GLY A 188 -3.87 -5.13 -8.86
N ILE A 189 -3.21 -4.98 -7.72
CA ILE A 189 -2.19 -5.89 -7.19
C ILE A 189 -2.64 -6.41 -5.84
N GLU A 190 -2.53 -7.72 -5.64
CA GLU A 190 -2.61 -8.37 -4.34
C GLU A 190 -1.20 -8.69 -3.84
N PHE A 191 -0.90 -8.34 -2.59
CA PHE A 191 0.42 -8.51 -2.01
C PHE A 191 0.37 -8.77 -0.50
N ALA A 192 1.35 -9.52 -0.01
CA ALA A 192 1.58 -9.65 1.43
C ALA A 192 2.21 -8.36 1.98
N SER A 193 1.75 -7.94 3.16
CA SER A 193 2.36 -6.86 3.92
C SER A 193 3.82 -7.20 4.25
N ARG A 194 4.65 -6.16 4.41
CA ARG A 194 6.00 -6.35 4.95
C ARG A 194 6.00 -6.77 6.42
N HIS A 195 4.86 -6.63 7.12
CA HIS A 195 4.72 -6.90 8.55
C HIS A 195 4.27 -8.33 8.87
N GLY A 196 3.94 -9.14 7.85
CA GLY A 196 3.51 -10.52 8.04
C GLY A 196 3.01 -11.13 6.74
N ASP A 197 3.31 -12.41 6.53
CA ASP A 197 2.88 -13.17 5.34
C ASP A 197 1.39 -13.52 5.37
N ASP A 198 0.79 -13.47 6.56
CA ASP A 198 -0.63 -13.66 6.85
C ASP A 198 -1.46 -12.36 6.71
N LEU A 199 -0.82 -11.24 6.34
CA LEU A 199 -1.46 -9.95 6.18
C LEU A 199 -1.61 -9.59 4.70
N THR A 200 -2.77 -9.90 4.12
CA THR A 200 -3.06 -9.61 2.71
C THR A 200 -3.51 -8.16 2.52
N LEU A 201 -2.94 -7.51 1.50
CA LEU A 201 -3.25 -6.16 1.08
C LEU A 201 -3.51 -6.11 -0.43
N TRP A 202 -4.25 -5.09 -0.85
CA TRP A 202 -4.47 -4.79 -2.26
C TRP A 202 -4.18 -3.33 -2.56
N ALA A 203 -3.56 -3.11 -3.73
CA ALA A 203 -3.45 -1.82 -4.38
C ALA A 203 -4.39 -1.84 -5.58
N ILE A 204 -5.53 -1.16 -5.46
CA ILE A 204 -6.57 -1.07 -6.48
C ILE A 204 -6.22 0.07 -7.42
N PHE A 205 -6.14 -0.22 -8.72
CA PHE A 205 -5.91 0.79 -9.73
C PHE A 205 -7.20 1.54 -10.07
N GLU A 206 -7.07 2.85 -10.29
CA GLU A 206 -8.12 3.63 -10.93
C GLU A 206 -8.29 3.17 -12.39
N ARG A 207 -9.52 2.83 -12.76
CA ARG A 207 -9.90 2.39 -14.10
C ARG A 207 -10.92 3.35 -14.71
N SER A 208 -11.01 3.37 -16.04
CA SER A 208 -11.92 4.25 -16.78
C SER A 208 -13.40 4.07 -16.48
N ARG A 209 -13.78 2.92 -15.92
CA ARG A 209 -15.14 2.61 -15.47
C ARG A 209 -15.47 3.17 -14.09
N ASP A 210 -14.48 3.69 -13.37
CA ASP A 210 -14.64 4.22 -12.03
C ASP A 210 -15.23 5.63 -12.07
N GLY A 211 -15.98 5.97 -11.02
CA GLY A 211 -16.37 7.36 -10.75
C GLY A 211 -15.44 7.95 -9.69
N ASP A 212 -16.01 8.68 -8.73
CA ASP A 212 -15.26 9.23 -7.58
C ASP A 212 -14.66 8.14 -6.67
N VAL A 213 -15.14 6.90 -6.81
CA VAL A 213 -14.71 5.70 -6.08
C VAL A 213 -14.60 4.54 -7.06
N SER A 214 -13.73 3.57 -6.76
CA SER A 214 -13.61 2.35 -7.56
C SER A 214 -14.92 1.56 -7.69
N ALA A 215 -15.23 1.12 -8.90
CA ALA A 215 -16.43 0.35 -9.22
C ALA A 215 -16.42 -1.06 -8.60
N ILE A 216 -15.25 -1.58 -8.21
CA ILE A 216 -15.12 -2.92 -7.64
C ILE A 216 -15.46 -2.98 -6.14
N LEU A 217 -15.71 -1.83 -5.51
CA LEU A 217 -15.97 -1.68 -4.08
C LEU A 217 -17.45 -1.37 -3.83
N ALA A 218 -18.29 -2.39 -3.64
CA ALA A 218 -19.72 -2.20 -3.34
C ALA A 218 -20.36 -3.45 -2.67
N PRO A 219 -21.19 -3.27 -1.63
CA PRO A 219 -21.48 -2.03 -0.91
C PRO A 219 -20.29 -1.55 -0.04
N ARG A 220 -20.34 -0.28 0.36
CA ARG A 220 -19.35 0.37 1.23
C ARG A 220 -20.03 0.85 2.50
N PHE A 221 -19.32 0.74 3.60
CA PHE A 221 -19.76 1.14 4.92
C PHE A 221 -18.66 1.99 5.54
N ASP A 222 -19.00 3.24 5.83
CA ASP A 222 -18.10 4.13 6.56
C ASP A 222 -18.30 3.84 8.05
N ASN A 223 -17.22 3.48 8.72
CA ASN A 223 -17.22 3.32 10.16
C ASN A 223 -16.94 4.69 10.78
N ALA A 224 -17.52 4.95 11.96
CA ALA A 224 -17.26 6.17 12.72
C ALA A 224 -15.74 6.39 12.91
N GLY A 225 -15.35 7.65 13.13
CA GLY A 225 -13.95 8.10 13.16
C GLY A 225 -13.01 7.22 13.99
N LEU A 226 -11.72 7.23 13.64
CA LEU A 226 -10.71 6.63 14.49
C LEU A 226 -10.61 7.42 15.80
N GLY A 227 -10.42 6.73 16.91
CA GLY A 227 -10.22 7.35 18.22
C GLY A 227 -9.16 6.60 19.02
N THR A 228 -8.60 7.24 20.04
CA THR A 228 -7.54 6.68 20.88
C THR A 228 -7.93 5.40 21.62
N GLY A 229 -9.23 5.15 21.81
CA GLY A 229 -9.77 3.92 22.38
C GLY A 229 -9.95 2.75 21.39
N ASP A 230 -9.60 2.92 20.12
CA ASP A 230 -9.82 1.90 19.09
C ASP A 230 -8.91 0.68 19.28
N ALA A 231 -9.50 -0.52 19.30
CA ALA A 231 -8.78 -1.75 19.63
C ALA A 231 -7.73 -2.13 18.57
N ASP A 232 -8.05 -2.02 17.28
CA ASP A 232 -7.13 -2.35 16.20
C ASP A 232 -5.99 -1.33 16.12
N LEU A 233 -6.29 -0.05 16.37
CA LEU A 233 -5.29 1.02 16.44
C LEU A 233 -4.29 0.77 17.56
N ASN A 234 -4.78 0.54 18.78
CA ASN A 234 -3.92 0.26 19.92
C ASN A 234 -3.12 -1.02 19.73
N ARG A 235 -3.70 -2.06 19.10
CA ARG A 235 -2.97 -3.29 18.77
C ARG A 235 -1.86 -3.05 17.74
N ALA A 236 -2.12 -2.25 16.70
CA ALA A 236 -1.10 -1.89 15.72
C ALA A 236 0.04 -1.08 16.36
N MET A 237 -0.30 -0.12 17.22
CA MET A 237 0.68 0.66 17.99
C MET A 237 1.55 -0.24 18.86
N GLU A 238 0.96 -1.18 19.61
CA GLU A 238 1.69 -2.14 20.43
C GLU A 238 2.69 -2.95 19.60
N LEU A 239 2.25 -3.52 18.46
CA LEU A 239 3.10 -4.33 17.57
C LEU A 239 4.26 -3.53 16.95
N LEU A 240 4.06 -2.23 16.75
CA LEU A 240 5.06 -1.33 16.18
C LEU A 240 5.91 -0.63 17.24
N GLY A 241 5.65 -0.84 18.53
CA GLY A 241 6.35 -0.18 19.63
C GLY A 241 6.05 1.33 19.69
N LEU A 242 4.81 1.72 19.41
CA LEU A 242 4.34 3.11 19.41
C LEU A 242 3.58 3.44 20.69
N ARG A 243 3.63 4.70 21.09
CA ARG A 243 2.85 5.27 22.19
C ARG A 243 2.16 6.56 21.78
N TRP A 244 1.13 6.95 22.51
CA TRP A 244 0.55 8.29 22.36
C TRP A 244 1.55 9.34 22.84
N ALA A 245 1.62 10.47 22.13
CA ALA A 245 2.28 11.66 22.67
C ALA A 245 1.46 12.20 23.86
N ASP A 246 2.16 12.81 24.82
CA ASP A 246 1.57 13.40 26.02
C ASP A 246 0.74 14.67 25.72
#